data_AF-J5TKU8-F1
#
_entry.id   AF-J5TKU8-F1
#
_cell.length_a   1.000
_cell.length_b   1.000
_cell.length_c   1.000
_cell.angle_alpha   90.00
_cell.angle_beta   90.00
_cell.angle_gamma   90.00
#
_symmetry.space_group_name_H-M   'P 1'
#
loop_
_entity.id
_entity.type
_entity.pdbx_description
1 polymer ?
#
loop_
_entity_poly.entity_id
_entity_poly.type
_entity_poly.pdbx_seq_one_letter_code
_entity_poly.pdbx_strand_id
1 'polypeptide(L)'
;MLASVVGAGVAGVTALLAYSAINDAFKEKVDREIDLQWMQASIDAMPKCHYLAYGSVIVNATSGEKICEGYNREMETADPTEHGEVDAMRNCVKKYTDLGWTSEQIKNDLWPNSWIYTTAEPCPMCGAVILHSGFKRVIFGTDQPTMRYMGWNEYLVTLRTDWLRRLALIQPGFGNGRPVTDVLSVGSELTDPLLWWQHHAKYPCPAGCHREEGDKVNGVPLCKPDAGQ
;
A
#
# COMPACT_ATOMS: atom_id res chain seq x y z
N MET A 1 -52.84 -10.55 -14.70
CA MET A 1 -51.41 -10.67 -15.04
C MET A 1 -50.60 -9.99 -13.94
N LEU A 2 -50.11 -10.77 -12.97
CA LEU A 2 -49.15 -10.31 -11.96
C LEU A 2 -48.10 -11.42 -11.87
N ALA A 3 -47.02 -11.26 -12.65
CA ALA A 3 -45.87 -12.14 -12.58
C ALA A 3 -44.92 -11.63 -11.48
N SER A 4 -44.56 -12.55 -10.62
CA SER A 4 -43.81 -12.44 -9.38
C SER A 4 -42.39 -11.89 -9.55
N VAL A 5 -42.05 -10.91 -8.70
CA VAL A 5 -40.70 -10.43 -8.42
C VAL A 5 -40.05 -11.39 -7.43
N VAL A 6 -39.46 -12.49 -7.89
CA VAL A 6 -38.55 -13.33 -7.07
C VAL A 6 -37.48 -13.91 -7.99
N GLY A 7 -36.35 -13.21 -8.13
CA GLY A 7 -35.26 -13.68 -9.00
C GLY A 7 -33.87 -13.10 -8.74
N ALA A 8 -33.73 -12.09 -7.87
CA ALA A 8 -32.45 -11.43 -7.63
C ALA A 8 -31.64 -12.01 -6.45
N GLY A 9 -32.24 -12.85 -5.60
CA GLY A 9 -31.61 -13.30 -4.35
C GLY A 9 -30.61 -14.46 -4.51
N VAL A 10 -30.81 -15.35 -5.47
CA VAL A 10 -30.02 -16.60 -5.57
C VAL A 10 -28.73 -16.41 -6.36
N ALA A 11 -28.75 -15.61 -7.44
CA ALA A 11 -27.57 -15.33 -8.27
C ALA A 11 -26.50 -14.48 -7.56
N GLY A 12 -26.92 -13.55 -6.69
CA GLY A 12 -25.99 -12.75 -5.89
C GLY A 12 -25.23 -13.59 -4.85
N VAL A 13 -25.94 -14.53 -4.20
CA VAL A 13 -25.34 -15.41 -3.18
C VAL A 13 -24.39 -16.43 -3.79
N THR A 14 -24.70 -17.00 -4.96
CA THR A 14 -23.76 -17.91 -5.67
C THR A 14 -22.51 -17.18 -6.18
N ALA A 15 -22.64 -15.94 -6.67
CA ALA A 15 -21.47 -15.14 -7.05
C ALA A 15 -20.58 -14.76 -5.86
N LEU A 16 -21.18 -14.41 -4.71
CA LEU A 16 -20.47 -14.13 -3.46
C LEU A 16 -19.75 -15.36 -2.89
N LEU A 17 -20.41 -16.53 -2.92
CA LEU A 17 -19.82 -17.80 -2.47
C LEU A 17 -18.72 -18.27 -3.41
N ALA A 18 -18.89 -18.12 -4.73
CA ALA A 18 -17.85 -18.38 -5.71
C ALA A 18 -16.66 -17.42 -5.54
N TYR A 19 -16.92 -16.13 -5.28
CA TYR A 19 -15.88 -15.15 -4.96
C TYR A 19 -15.10 -15.53 -3.70
N SER A 20 -15.79 -15.91 -2.63
CA SER A 20 -15.14 -16.35 -1.37
C SER A 20 -14.28 -17.59 -1.59
N ALA A 21 -14.79 -18.60 -2.30
CA ALA A 21 -14.06 -19.83 -2.56
C ALA A 21 -12.84 -19.62 -3.47
N ILE A 22 -12.95 -18.78 -4.50
CA ILE A 22 -11.83 -18.34 -5.34
C ILE A 22 -10.79 -17.63 -4.46
N ASN A 23 -11.22 -16.71 -3.60
CA ASN A 23 -10.32 -15.96 -2.74
C ASN A 23 -9.53 -16.86 -1.79
N ASP A 24 -10.19 -17.84 -1.15
CA ASP A 24 -9.51 -18.75 -0.22
C ASP A 24 -8.55 -19.73 -0.92
N ALA A 25 -8.79 -20.05 -2.19
CA ALA A 25 -7.91 -20.91 -2.98
C ALA A 25 -6.61 -20.22 -3.45
N PHE A 26 -6.63 -18.89 -3.59
CA PHE A 26 -5.46 -18.11 -4.04
C PHE A 26 -4.68 -17.42 -2.92
N LYS A 27 -5.21 -17.42 -1.69
CA LYS A 27 -4.53 -16.82 -0.53
C LYS A 27 -3.22 -17.51 -0.24
N GLU A 28 -2.12 -16.78 -0.37
CA GLU A 28 -0.85 -17.24 0.15
C GLU A 28 -0.87 -17.22 1.68
N LYS A 29 -0.61 -18.38 2.30
CA LYS A 29 -0.45 -18.48 3.74
C LYS A 29 0.97 -18.06 4.11
N VAL A 30 1.14 -16.79 4.42
CA VAL A 30 2.37 -16.23 4.98
C VAL A 30 2.14 -15.95 6.47
N ASP A 31 3.16 -16.20 7.30
CA ASP A 31 3.10 -15.91 8.73
C ASP A 31 2.97 -14.40 8.95
N ARG A 32 2.08 -14.02 9.87
CA ARG A 32 1.87 -12.62 10.25
C ARG A 32 3.17 -11.97 10.73
N GLU A 33 4.05 -12.72 11.41
CA GLU A 33 5.33 -12.18 11.89
C GLU A 33 6.26 -11.79 10.73
N ILE A 34 6.22 -12.51 9.61
CA ILE A 34 6.95 -12.14 8.39
C ILE A 34 6.36 -10.85 7.81
N ASP A 35 5.03 -10.75 7.77
CA ASP A 35 4.38 -9.54 7.27
C ASP A 35 4.68 -8.31 8.16
N LEU A 36 4.78 -8.49 9.48
CA LEU A 36 5.21 -7.43 10.41
C LEU A 36 6.67 -7.02 10.21
N GLN A 37 7.58 -7.97 9.96
CA GLN A 37 8.98 -7.66 9.68
C GLN A 37 9.11 -6.79 8.42
N TRP A 38 8.38 -7.12 7.36
CA TRP A 38 8.39 -6.31 6.14
C TRP A 38 7.65 -4.98 6.29
N MET A 39 6.61 -4.91 7.13
CA MET A 39 5.98 -3.64 7.49
C MET A 39 6.96 -2.73 8.23
N GLN A 40 7.74 -3.27 9.18
CA GLN A 40 8.81 -2.52 9.84
C GLN A 40 9.87 -2.07 8.83
N ALA A 41 10.26 -2.92 7.88
CA ALA A 41 11.17 -2.52 6.81
C ALA A 41 10.62 -1.38 5.94
N SER A 42 9.31 -1.32 5.69
CA SER A 42 8.66 -0.18 5.01
C SER A 42 8.76 1.11 5.84
N ILE A 43 8.72 1.02 7.17
CA ILE A 43 8.96 2.17 8.05
C ILE A 43 10.42 2.61 7.96
N ASP A 44 11.35 1.66 8.03
CA ASP A 44 12.79 1.91 8.04
C ASP A 44 13.34 2.43 6.69
N ALA A 45 12.60 2.21 5.59
CA ALA A 45 12.93 2.74 4.26
C ALA A 45 12.81 4.28 4.18
N MET A 46 12.16 4.92 5.14
CA MET A 46 11.97 6.37 5.18
C MET A 46 13.06 7.08 5.96
N PRO A 47 13.34 8.37 5.66
CA PRO A 47 14.09 9.23 6.56
C PRO A 47 13.45 9.27 7.95
N LYS A 48 14.29 9.47 8.97
CA LYS A 48 13.81 9.57 10.34
C LYS A 48 12.88 10.77 10.52
N CYS A 49 11.77 10.58 11.22
CA CYS A 49 10.73 11.61 11.44
C CYS A 49 10.11 12.15 10.15
N HIS A 50 10.15 11.38 9.06
CA HIS A 50 9.61 11.83 7.77
C HIS A 50 8.14 12.21 7.91
N TYR A 51 7.79 13.42 7.47
CA TYR A 51 6.42 13.93 7.61
C TYR A 51 5.45 13.06 6.83
N LEU A 52 5.61 12.90 5.52
CA LEU A 52 4.75 12.03 4.72
C LEU A 52 5.17 10.56 4.92
N ALA A 53 4.85 9.98 6.08
CA ALA A 53 5.28 8.66 6.56
C ALA A 53 4.69 7.46 5.77
N TYR A 54 4.84 7.51 4.44
CA TYR A 54 4.43 6.55 3.43
C TYR A 54 5.69 5.90 2.85
N GLY A 55 6.10 4.79 3.46
CA GLY A 55 7.22 3.99 3.03
C GLY A 55 6.74 2.67 2.43
N SER A 56 7.51 2.11 1.51
CA SER A 56 7.17 0.85 0.85
C SER A 56 8.39 -0.01 0.59
N VAL A 57 8.24 -1.32 0.77
CA VAL A 57 9.19 -2.31 0.29
C VAL A 57 8.53 -3.30 -0.66
N ILE A 58 9.30 -3.78 -1.61
CA ILE A 58 8.93 -4.83 -2.55
C ILE A 58 9.78 -6.05 -2.23
N VAL A 59 9.12 -7.19 -2.06
CA VAL A 59 9.72 -8.46 -1.66
C VAL A 59 9.49 -9.48 -2.75
N ASN A 60 10.50 -10.26 -3.11
CA ASN A 60 10.32 -11.40 -4.01
C ASN A 60 9.55 -12.52 -3.29
N ALA A 61 8.42 -12.92 -3.83
CA ALA A 61 7.53 -13.92 -3.23
C ALA A 61 8.14 -15.33 -3.15
N THR A 62 9.19 -15.62 -3.93
CA THR A 62 9.83 -16.94 -3.97
C THR A 62 11.05 -17.00 -3.04
N SER A 63 11.95 -16.01 -3.11
CA SER A 63 13.13 -15.99 -2.25
C SER A 63 12.84 -15.42 -0.86
N GLY A 64 11.76 -14.64 -0.70
CA GLY A 64 11.46 -13.92 0.52
C GLY A 64 12.40 -12.74 0.78
N GLU A 65 13.13 -12.27 -0.24
CA GLU A 65 14.10 -11.18 -0.09
C GLU A 65 13.52 -9.82 -0.50
N LYS A 66 13.88 -8.76 0.22
CA LYS A 66 13.64 -7.38 -0.21
C LYS A 66 14.40 -7.10 -1.49
N ILE A 67 13.68 -6.79 -2.56
CA ILE A 67 14.28 -6.46 -3.86
C ILE A 67 14.41 -4.95 -4.05
N CYS A 68 13.46 -4.17 -3.55
CA CYS A 68 13.41 -2.71 -3.70
C CYS A 68 12.69 -2.05 -2.53
N GLU A 69 12.91 -0.76 -2.37
CA GLU A 69 12.20 0.08 -1.40
C GLU A 69 12.04 1.50 -1.95
N GLY A 70 11.17 2.27 -1.32
CA GLY A 70 10.92 3.65 -1.65
C GLY A 70 10.06 4.32 -0.59
N TYR A 71 9.95 5.63 -0.69
CA TYR A 71 9.13 6.43 0.22
C TYR A 71 8.54 7.65 -0.49
N ASN A 72 7.54 8.27 0.12
CA ASN A 72 6.93 9.46 -0.46
C ASN A 72 7.92 10.63 -0.45
N ARG A 73 8.18 11.20 -1.63
CA ARG A 73 9.08 12.34 -1.85
C ARG A 73 8.37 13.55 -2.45
N GLU A 74 7.04 13.59 -2.41
CA GLU A 74 6.23 14.66 -3.00
C GLU A 74 6.71 16.05 -2.55
N MET A 75 6.96 16.25 -1.27
CA MET A 75 7.43 17.55 -0.75
C MET A 75 8.86 17.90 -1.20
N GLU A 76 9.68 16.91 -1.53
CA GLU A 76 11.08 17.08 -1.94
C GLU A 76 11.20 17.34 -3.44
N THR A 77 10.35 16.69 -4.25
CA THR A 77 10.43 16.71 -5.71
C THR A 77 9.36 17.59 -6.35
N ALA A 78 8.31 17.95 -5.62
CA ALA A 78 7.08 18.55 -6.12
C ALA A 78 6.35 17.71 -7.20
N ASP A 79 6.69 16.43 -7.36
CA ASP A 79 5.97 15.50 -8.23
C ASP A 79 4.83 14.83 -7.43
N PRO A 80 3.55 15.09 -7.78
CA PRO A 80 2.40 14.52 -7.08
C PRO A 80 2.26 13.00 -7.24
N THR A 81 3.13 12.36 -8.04
CA THR A 81 3.17 10.92 -8.22
C THR A 81 4.25 10.23 -7.39
N GLU A 82 5.13 10.98 -6.71
CA GLU A 82 6.22 10.46 -5.86
C GLU A 82 5.70 9.96 -4.50
N HIS A 83 4.76 9.02 -4.54
CA HIS A 83 4.28 8.26 -3.38
C HIS A 83 5.19 7.07 -3.13
N GLY A 84 5.23 6.57 -1.89
CA GLY A 84 6.13 5.47 -1.50
C GLY A 84 5.98 4.21 -2.36
N GLU A 85 4.75 3.84 -2.74
CA GLU A 85 4.50 2.67 -3.59
C GLU A 85 5.06 2.87 -5.00
N VAL A 86 4.85 4.06 -5.57
CA VAL A 86 5.31 4.41 -6.92
C VAL A 86 6.82 4.57 -6.95
N ASP A 87 7.41 5.20 -5.94
CA ASP A 87 8.86 5.33 -5.80
C ASP A 87 9.53 3.95 -5.69
N ALA A 88 9.02 3.06 -4.83
CA ALA A 88 9.54 1.70 -4.71
C ALA A 88 9.49 0.93 -6.04
N MET A 89 8.39 1.08 -6.79
CA MET A 89 8.27 0.50 -8.13
C MET A 89 9.26 1.12 -9.12
N ARG A 90 9.42 2.45 -9.14
CA ARG A 90 10.39 3.15 -10.00
C ARG A 90 11.82 2.71 -9.70
N ASN A 91 12.18 2.60 -8.42
CA ASN A 91 13.47 2.09 -7.97
C ASN A 91 13.71 0.66 -8.43
N CYS A 92 12.68 -0.19 -8.40
CA CYS A 92 12.72 -1.53 -8.99
C CYS A 92 12.95 -1.52 -10.49
N VAL A 93 12.16 -0.77 -11.26
CA VAL A 93 12.33 -0.68 -12.72
C VAL A 93 13.75 -0.26 -13.06
N LYS A 94 14.26 0.78 -12.38
CA LYS A 94 15.63 1.26 -12.56
C LYS A 94 16.65 0.15 -12.27
N LYS A 95 16.59 -0.45 -11.08
CA LYS A 95 17.51 -1.52 -10.64
C LYS A 95 17.56 -2.67 -11.64
N TYR A 96 16.41 -3.19 -12.04
CA TYR A 96 16.34 -4.35 -12.94
C TYR A 96 16.72 -4.01 -14.38
N THR A 97 16.43 -2.79 -14.85
CA THR A 97 16.92 -2.29 -16.15
C THR A 97 18.44 -2.20 -16.15
N ASP A 98 19.05 -1.68 -15.07
CA ASP A 98 20.51 -1.61 -14.91
C ASP A 98 21.15 -3.01 -14.85
N LEU A 99 20.42 -4.02 -14.37
CA LEU A 99 20.80 -5.44 -14.42
C LEU A 99 20.56 -6.11 -15.79
N GLY A 100 20.10 -5.36 -16.80
CA GLY A 100 19.89 -5.83 -18.16
C GLY A 100 18.56 -6.53 -18.42
N TRP A 101 17.58 -6.42 -17.51
CA TRP A 101 16.25 -6.98 -17.74
C TRP A 101 15.51 -6.19 -18.83
N THR A 102 14.77 -6.89 -19.67
CA THR A 102 13.87 -6.27 -20.64
C THR A 102 12.58 -5.80 -19.97
N SER A 103 11.86 -4.88 -20.63
CA SER A 103 10.52 -4.46 -20.18
C SER A 103 9.55 -5.65 -20.07
N GLU A 104 9.73 -6.68 -20.90
CA GLU A 104 8.91 -7.88 -20.84
C GLU A 104 9.18 -8.69 -19.58
N GLN A 105 10.44 -8.86 -19.19
CA GLN A 105 10.82 -9.55 -17.95
C GLN A 105 10.35 -8.78 -16.72
N ILE A 106 10.48 -7.44 -16.71
CA ILE A 106 9.95 -6.62 -15.61
C ILE A 106 8.42 -6.79 -15.52
N LYS A 107 7.71 -6.73 -16.64
CA LYS A 107 6.24 -6.84 -16.68
C LYS A 107 5.76 -8.24 -16.29
N ASN A 108 6.41 -9.28 -16.78
CA ASN A 108 5.90 -10.66 -16.71
C ASN A 108 6.54 -11.51 -15.62
N ASP A 109 7.73 -11.15 -15.13
CA ASP A 109 8.48 -11.96 -14.16
C ASP A 109 8.70 -11.22 -12.84
N LEU A 110 8.94 -9.90 -12.85
CA LEU A 110 9.20 -9.16 -11.60
C LEU A 110 7.91 -8.98 -10.78
N TRP A 111 6.94 -8.22 -11.31
CA TRP A 111 5.74 -7.85 -10.54
C TRP A 111 4.88 -9.06 -10.14
N PRO A 112 4.59 -10.04 -11.03
CA PRO A 112 3.78 -11.20 -10.67
C PRO A 112 4.39 -12.12 -9.62
N ASN A 113 5.71 -12.00 -9.40
CA ASN A 113 6.44 -12.76 -8.38
C ASN A 113 6.86 -11.88 -7.20
N SER A 114 6.20 -10.74 -7.00
CA SER A 114 6.51 -9.79 -5.93
C SER A 114 5.33 -9.52 -5.01
N TRP A 115 5.63 -9.25 -3.75
CA TRP A 115 4.73 -8.66 -2.75
C TRP A 115 5.12 -7.21 -2.53
N ILE A 116 4.14 -6.35 -2.27
CA ILE A 116 4.38 -4.97 -1.84
C ILE A 116 3.83 -4.76 -0.44
N TYR A 117 4.65 -4.20 0.43
CA TYR A 117 4.31 -3.79 1.79
C TYR A 117 4.37 -2.26 1.86
N THR A 118 3.30 -1.61 2.30
CA THR A 118 3.24 -0.13 2.41
C THR A 118 2.69 0.30 3.76
N THR A 119 3.20 1.39 4.34
CA THR A 119 2.80 1.82 5.69
C THR A 119 1.33 2.26 5.79
N ALA A 120 0.70 2.61 4.66
CA ALA A 120 -0.71 2.96 4.60
C ALA A 120 -1.40 2.30 3.40
N GLU A 121 -2.72 2.10 3.50
CA GLU A 121 -3.52 1.54 2.42
C GLU A 121 -3.37 2.40 1.14
N PRO A 122 -3.02 1.79 -0.01
CA PRO A 122 -2.77 2.54 -1.23
C PRO A 122 -3.88 3.51 -1.60
N CYS A 123 -3.51 4.73 -1.96
CA CYS A 123 -4.47 5.70 -2.52
C CYS A 123 -5.01 5.22 -3.88
N PRO A 124 -6.07 5.83 -4.45
CA PRO A 124 -6.64 5.39 -5.73
C PRO A 124 -5.61 5.25 -6.86
N MET A 125 -4.64 6.17 -6.94
CA MET A 125 -3.55 6.12 -7.93
C MET A 125 -2.65 4.90 -7.71
N CYS A 126 -2.11 4.75 -6.50
CA CYS A 126 -1.18 3.67 -6.18
C CYS A 126 -1.86 2.30 -6.26
N GLY A 127 -3.07 2.18 -5.74
CA GLY A 127 -3.89 0.97 -5.84
C GLY A 127 -4.12 0.57 -7.30
N ALA A 128 -4.47 1.51 -8.18
CA ALA A 128 -4.65 1.22 -9.60
C ALA A 128 -3.34 0.76 -10.28
N VAL A 129 -2.21 1.42 -10.00
CA VAL A 129 -0.90 1.07 -10.56
C VAL A 129 -0.43 -0.31 -10.11
N ILE A 130 -0.58 -0.61 -8.81
CA ILE A 130 -0.25 -1.92 -8.22
C ILE A 130 -1.10 -3.02 -8.86
N LEU A 131 -2.42 -2.80 -8.95
CA LEU A 131 -3.33 -3.76 -9.57
C LEU A 131 -3.01 -3.99 -11.04
N HIS A 132 -2.70 -2.92 -11.79
CA HIS A 132 -2.34 -3.01 -13.19
C HIS A 132 -1.02 -3.77 -13.41
N SER A 133 -0.08 -3.66 -12.46
CA SER A 133 1.21 -4.35 -12.50
C SER A 133 1.12 -5.83 -12.17
N GLY A 134 0.05 -6.26 -11.49
CA GLY A 134 -0.20 -7.68 -11.21
C GLY A 134 0.65 -8.24 -10.07
N PHE A 135 0.95 -7.43 -9.05
CA PHE A 135 1.57 -7.91 -7.81
C PHE A 135 0.82 -9.12 -7.22
N LYS A 136 1.54 -10.02 -6.54
CA LYS A 136 0.89 -11.20 -5.97
C LYS A 136 0.12 -10.88 -4.69
N ARG A 137 0.74 -10.07 -3.82
CA ARG A 137 0.15 -9.62 -2.55
C ARG A 137 0.38 -8.12 -2.36
N VAL A 138 -0.62 -7.46 -1.77
CA VAL A 138 -0.54 -6.08 -1.30
C VAL A 138 -0.84 -6.08 0.18
N ILE A 139 0.14 -5.69 0.98
CA ILE A 139 0.05 -5.64 2.43
C ILE A 139 0.19 -4.18 2.85
N PHE A 140 -0.75 -3.70 3.66
CA PHE A 140 -0.71 -2.32 4.15
C PHE A 140 -0.93 -2.24 5.65
N GLY A 141 -0.35 -1.21 6.28
CA GLY A 141 -0.56 -0.92 7.70
C GLY A 141 -1.91 -0.24 7.97
N THR A 142 -1.86 1.08 8.09
CA THR A 142 -3.03 1.91 8.42
C THR A 142 -4.02 1.97 7.27
N ASP A 143 -5.30 1.71 7.55
CA ASP A 143 -6.34 1.76 6.52
C ASP A 143 -6.86 3.18 6.21
N GLN A 144 -7.42 3.36 5.01
CA GLN A 144 -7.92 4.67 4.59
C GLN A 144 -9.01 5.26 5.50
N PRO A 145 -10.00 4.48 6.01
CA PRO A 145 -10.95 4.99 6.99
C PRO A 145 -10.29 5.57 8.25
N THR A 146 -9.24 4.91 8.75
CA THR A 146 -8.48 5.36 9.92
C THR A 146 -7.70 6.63 9.61
N MET A 147 -7.03 6.71 8.45
CA MET A 147 -6.36 7.94 8.01
C MET A 147 -7.33 9.13 7.94
N ARG A 148 -8.54 8.90 7.42
CA ARG A 148 -9.57 9.93 7.36
C ARG A 148 -9.95 10.42 8.76
N TYR A 149 -10.08 9.51 9.72
CA TYR A 149 -10.34 9.85 11.12
C TYR A 149 -9.19 10.65 11.75
N MET A 150 -7.94 10.39 11.34
CA MET A 150 -6.73 11.14 11.74
C MET A 150 -6.59 12.52 11.08
N GLY A 151 -7.53 12.96 10.23
CA GLY A 151 -7.51 14.30 9.66
C GLY A 151 -7.05 14.41 8.20
N TRP A 152 -6.75 13.30 7.51
CA TRP A 152 -6.39 13.28 6.08
C TRP A 152 -7.55 13.57 5.11
N ASN A 153 -8.58 14.30 5.55
CA ASN A 153 -9.84 14.50 4.83
C ASN A 153 -9.69 15.33 3.54
N GLU A 154 -8.67 16.19 3.46
CA GLU A 154 -8.44 17.07 2.31
C GLU A 154 -7.71 16.37 1.15
N TYR A 155 -6.99 15.28 1.44
CA TYR A 155 -6.06 14.65 0.51
C TYR A 155 -6.43 13.21 0.13
N LEU A 156 -7.41 12.61 0.84
CA LEU A 156 -7.76 11.21 0.66
C LEU A 156 -9.19 11.03 0.18
N VAL A 157 -9.34 10.54 -1.05
CA VAL A 157 -10.57 9.91 -1.50
C VAL A 157 -10.56 8.46 -1.01
N THR A 158 -11.51 8.08 -0.16
CA THR A 158 -11.63 6.70 0.31
C THR A 158 -12.11 5.80 -0.83
N LEU A 159 -11.19 5.04 -1.38
CA LEU A 159 -11.43 3.95 -2.32
C LEU A 159 -10.57 2.78 -1.87
N ARG A 160 -11.21 1.80 -1.22
CA ARG A 160 -10.50 0.68 -0.62
C ARG A 160 -9.79 -0.15 -1.69
N THR A 161 -8.57 -0.57 -1.40
CA THR A 161 -7.77 -1.38 -2.34
C THR A 161 -8.46 -2.73 -2.60
N ASP A 162 -9.17 -3.29 -1.61
CA ASP A 162 -9.94 -4.52 -1.77
C ASP A 162 -11.14 -4.36 -2.71
N TRP A 163 -11.73 -3.16 -2.82
CA TRP A 163 -12.82 -2.88 -3.76
C TRP A 163 -12.31 -2.87 -5.20
N LEU A 164 -11.18 -2.18 -5.44
CA LEU A 164 -10.53 -2.20 -6.74
C LEU A 164 -10.11 -3.63 -7.14
N ARG A 165 -9.56 -4.40 -6.19
CA ARG A 165 -9.21 -5.82 -6.40
C ARG A 165 -10.41 -6.67 -6.81
N ARG A 166 -11.56 -6.51 -6.14
CA ARG A 166 -12.79 -7.24 -6.48
C ARG A 166 -13.24 -6.99 -7.92
N LEU A 167 -13.20 -5.73 -8.35
CA LEU A 167 -13.54 -5.34 -9.72
C LEU A 167 -12.53 -5.89 -10.73
N ALA A 168 -11.24 -5.85 -10.40
CA ALA A 168 -10.17 -6.41 -11.23
C ALA A 168 -10.33 -7.93 -11.46
N LEU A 169 -10.75 -8.69 -10.45
CA LEU A 169 -10.89 -10.14 -10.53
C LEU A 169 -12.01 -10.60 -11.49
N ILE A 170 -13.07 -9.80 -11.65
CA ILE A 170 -14.19 -10.14 -12.53
C ILE A 170 -14.02 -9.61 -13.96
N GLN A 171 -13.00 -8.77 -14.21
CA GLN A 171 -12.73 -8.20 -15.52
C GLN A 171 -11.86 -9.15 -16.35
N PRO A 172 -12.35 -9.68 -17.48
CA PRO A 172 -11.57 -10.58 -18.33
C PRO A 172 -10.27 -9.94 -18.82
N GLY A 173 -9.15 -10.66 -18.65
CA GLY A 173 -7.83 -10.23 -19.13
C GLY A 173 -7.15 -9.12 -18.34
N PHE A 174 -7.75 -8.62 -17.24
CA PHE A 174 -7.12 -7.62 -16.39
C PHE A 174 -5.77 -8.13 -15.83
N GLY A 175 -4.78 -7.23 -15.72
CA GLY A 175 -3.42 -7.59 -15.29
C GLY A 175 -2.73 -8.59 -16.23
N ASN A 176 -3.10 -8.62 -17.52
CA ASN A 176 -2.69 -9.67 -18.47
C ASN A 176 -3.04 -11.09 -17.98
N GLY A 177 -4.21 -11.25 -17.36
CA GLY A 177 -4.69 -12.51 -16.81
C GLY A 177 -4.11 -12.85 -15.43
N ARG A 178 -3.42 -11.91 -14.77
CA ARG A 178 -2.79 -12.08 -13.45
C ARG A 178 -3.26 -10.98 -12.49
N PRO A 179 -4.55 -10.97 -12.11
CA PRO A 179 -5.03 -10.02 -11.13
C PRO A 179 -4.36 -10.26 -9.77
N VAL A 180 -4.12 -9.19 -9.02
CA VAL A 180 -3.65 -9.28 -7.63
C VAL A 180 -4.61 -10.13 -6.82
N THR A 181 -4.08 -11.18 -6.19
CA THR A 181 -4.92 -12.18 -5.50
C THR A 181 -5.18 -11.80 -4.04
N ASP A 182 -4.23 -11.12 -3.39
CA ASP A 182 -4.31 -10.81 -1.96
C ASP A 182 -4.11 -9.33 -1.64
N VAL A 183 -5.00 -8.81 -0.79
CA VAL A 183 -4.96 -7.45 -0.24
C VAL A 183 -5.23 -7.58 1.25
N LEU A 184 -4.29 -7.19 2.09
CA LEU A 184 -4.28 -7.47 3.53
C LEU A 184 -3.91 -6.22 4.33
N SER A 185 -4.59 -6.01 5.46
CA SER A 185 -4.20 -5.03 6.46
C SER A 185 -3.43 -5.73 7.58
N VAL A 186 -2.16 -5.36 7.78
CA VAL A 186 -1.25 -5.93 8.78
C VAL A 186 -0.31 -4.84 9.29
N GLY A 187 -0.12 -4.75 10.61
CA GLY A 187 0.89 -3.85 11.20
C GLY A 187 0.41 -2.42 11.43
N SER A 188 -0.90 -2.18 11.50
CA SER A 188 -1.45 -0.86 11.87
C SER A 188 -0.96 -0.39 13.24
N GLU A 189 -0.64 -1.32 14.15
CA GLU A 189 -0.02 -1.02 15.44
C GLU A 189 1.36 -0.33 15.32
N LEU A 190 2.06 -0.55 14.19
CA LEU A 190 3.35 0.08 13.89
C LEU A 190 3.18 1.40 13.14
N THR A 191 2.17 1.48 12.26
CA THR A 191 2.04 2.58 11.29
C THR A 191 1.10 3.70 11.75
N ASP A 192 0.05 3.40 12.52
CA ASP A 192 -0.90 4.42 13.01
C ASP A 192 -0.18 5.55 13.77
N PRO A 193 0.76 5.26 14.69
CA PRO A 193 1.48 6.31 15.41
C PRO A 193 2.26 7.25 14.49
N LEU A 194 2.73 6.78 13.33
CA LEU A 194 3.48 7.58 12.36
C LEU A 194 2.60 8.55 11.56
N LEU A 195 1.29 8.27 11.47
CA LEU A 195 0.33 9.10 10.74
C LEU A 195 -0.42 10.08 11.65
N TRP A 196 -0.61 9.73 12.93
CA TRP A 196 -1.31 10.57 13.90
C TRP A 196 -0.66 11.93 14.14
N TRP A 197 0.67 11.99 14.31
CA TRP A 197 1.34 13.23 14.72
C TRP A 197 1.31 14.34 13.66
N GLN A 198 1.07 13.97 12.40
CA GLN A 198 1.10 14.85 11.23
C GLN A 198 -0.05 15.86 11.23
N HIS A 199 -1.24 15.46 11.72
CA HIS A 199 -2.42 16.31 11.80
C HIS A 199 -2.81 16.71 13.23
N HIS A 200 -2.12 16.16 14.23
CA HIS A 200 -2.46 16.37 15.63
C HIS A 200 -1.27 16.93 16.42
N ALA A 201 -1.21 18.25 16.57
CA ALA A 201 -0.11 18.96 17.24
C ALA A 201 0.18 18.51 18.70
N LYS A 202 -0.78 17.87 19.38
CA LYS A 202 -0.61 17.34 20.74
C LYS A 202 -0.18 15.88 20.78
N TYR A 203 -0.23 15.17 19.66
CA TYR A 203 0.19 13.78 19.60
C TYR A 203 1.72 13.71 19.64
N PRO A 204 2.32 12.75 20.37
CA PRO A 204 3.78 12.63 20.47
C PRO A 204 4.45 12.44 19.11
N CYS A 205 5.67 12.97 18.95
CA CYS A 205 6.48 12.62 17.79
C CYS A 205 6.87 11.14 17.80
N PRO A 206 7.27 10.58 16.65
CA PRO A 206 7.88 9.24 16.59
C PRO A 206 9.11 9.13 17.52
N ALA A 207 9.47 7.91 17.88
CA ALA A 207 10.61 7.69 18.77
C ALA A 207 11.92 8.25 18.17
N GLY A 208 12.68 8.99 18.99
CA GLY A 208 13.89 9.69 18.56
C GLY A 208 13.64 10.97 17.75
N CYS A 209 12.45 11.56 17.91
CA CYS A 209 12.05 12.82 17.29
C CYS A 209 11.45 13.77 18.32
N HIS A 210 11.58 15.08 18.11
CA HIS A 210 10.94 16.13 18.90
C HIS A 210 10.18 17.12 18.01
N ARG A 211 9.20 17.84 18.58
CA ARG A 211 8.46 18.89 17.86
C ARG A 211 9.30 20.16 17.81
N GLU A 212 9.41 20.73 16.62
CA GLU A 212 10.02 22.04 16.40
C GLU A 212 8.91 23.06 16.07
N GLU A 213 8.81 24.15 16.84
CA GLU A 213 7.68 25.11 16.69
C GLU A 213 7.73 25.96 15.40
N GLY A 214 8.89 25.99 14.71
CA GLY A 214 9.12 26.81 13.52
C GLY A 214 8.44 26.26 12.27
N ASP A 215 8.87 25.08 11.81
CA ASP A 215 8.35 24.47 10.58
C ASP A 215 6.96 23.86 10.82
N LYS A 216 5.98 24.25 10.01
CA LYS A 216 4.60 23.76 10.11
C LYS A 216 4.07 23.33 8.76
N VAL A 217 3.32 22.23 8.74
CA VAL A 217 2.48 21.84 7.60
C VAL A 217 1.03 21.88 8.07
N ASN A 218 0.18 22.61 7.36
CA ASN A 218 -1.22 22.81 7.71
C ASN A 218 -1.45 23.26 9.18
N GLY A 219 -0.53 24.09 9.69
CA GLY A 219 -0.58 24.62 11.06
C GLY A 219 -0.07 23.65 12.15
N VAL A 220 0.34 22.44 11.79
CA VAL A 220 0.90 21.44 12.72
C VAL A 220 2.44 21.51 12.69
N PRO A 221 3.11 21.69 13.84
CA PRO A 221 4.57 21.68 13.93
C PRO A 221 5.16 20.33 13.50
N LEU A 222 6.22 20.39 12.70
CA LEU A 222 6.93 19.19 12.26
C LEU A 222 7.71 18.54 13.40
N CYS A 223 7.86 17.22 13.30
CA CYS A 223 8.79 16.46 14.10
C CYS A 223 10.15 16.40 13.39
N LYS A 224 11.25 16.60 14.12
CA LYS A 224 12.62 16.48 13.61
C LYS A 224 13.39 15.45 14.42
N PRO A 225 14.43 14.83 13.83
CA PRO A 225 15.31 13.94 14.57
C PRO A 225 15.93 14.62 15.79
N ASP A 226 16.07 13.90 16.90
CA ASP A 226 16.83 14.36 18.05
C ASP A 226 18.30 14.57 17.68
N ALA A 227 18.92 15.61 18.25
CA ALA A 227 20.31 15.96 17.93
C ALA A 227 21.27 14.79 18.20
N GLY A 228 22.08 14.42 17.19
CA GLY A 228 23.09 13.38 17.28
C GLY A 228 22.66 11.97 16.86
N GLN A 229 21.54 11.84 16.15
CA GLN A 229 21.03 10.59 15.56
C GLN A 229 20.92 10.66 14.04
#